data_AF-A0A9P7FBP7-F1
#
_entry.id   AF-A0A9P7FBP7-F1
#
_cell.length_a   1.000
_cell.length_b   1.000
_cell.length_c   1.000
_cell.angle_alpha   90.00
_cell.angle_beta   90.00
_cell.angle_gamma   90.00
#
_symmetry.space_group_name_H-M   'P 1'
#
loop_
_entity.id
_entity.type
_entity.pdbx_description
1 polymer ?
#
loop_
_entity_poly.entity_id
_entity_poly.type
_entity_poly.pdbx_seq_one_letter_code
_entity_poly.pdbx_strand_id
1 'polypeptide(L)'
;LPPGTPPTPVPPKSPHDWSPYRNDIEFATAEFVFKQSHMSNKATDLLLDLMAAQLLKHDDHPPFADHKDLHKVIDATQLGNVTWQCLSIQYTGERPEHDAPPWMDREYEVWY
;
A
#
# COMPACT_ATOMS: atom_id res chain seq x y z
N LEU A 1 -15.04 17.44 15.85
CA LEU A 1 -15.69 18.43 14.96
C LEU A 1 -17.12 17.98 14.71
N PRO A 2 -18.10 18.89 14.61
CA PRO A 2 -19.46 18.52 14.27
C PRO A 2 -19.54 17.82 12.90
N PRO A 3 -20.55 16.95 12.67
CA PRO A 3 -20.75 16.27 11.39
C PRO A 3 -20.82 17.29 10.24
N GLY A 4 -20.05 17.06 9.17
CA GLY A 4 -20.02 17.95 8.00
C GLY A 4 -18.95 19.04 8.02
N THR A 5 -18.04 19.06 9.01
CA THR A 5 -16.88 19.97 8.95
C THR A 5 -15.88 19.46 7.90
N PRO A 6 -15.47 20.26 6.90
CA PRO A 6 -14.46 19.86 5.92
C PRO A 6 -13.17 19.45 6.62
N PRO A 7 -12.45 18.41 6.15
CA PRO A 7 -11.15 18.07 6.70
C PRO A 7 -10.23 19.28 6.56
N THR A 8 -9.50 19.60 7.63
CA THR A 8 -8.50 20.68 7.62
C THR A 8 -7.54 20.46 6.46
N PRO A 9 -7.26 21.48 5.63
CA PRO A 9 -6.27 21.36 4.57
C PRO A 9 -4.94 20.87 5.15
N VAL A 10 -4.45 19.75 4.63
CA VAL A 10 -3.13 19.25 5.01
C VAL A 10 -2.11 20.32 4.59
N PRO A 11 -1.22 20.78 5.49
CA PRO A 11 -0.19 21.72 5.11
C PRO A 11 0.62 21.15 3.94
N PRO A 12 1.07 21.99 2.99
CA PRO A 12 1.89 21.52 1.88
C PRO A 12 3.12 20.81 2.43
N LYS A 13 3.29 19.54 2.07
CA LYS A 13 4.49 18.77 2.42
C LYS A 13 5.70 19.44 1.78
N SER A 14 6.82 19.47 2.52
CA SER A 14 8.08 19.98 1.98
C SER A 14 8.46 19.16 0.74
N PRO A 15 9.08 19.74 -0.31
CA PRO A 15 9.62 18.99 -1.44
C PRO A 15 10.69 17.96 -1.05
N HIS A 16 11.18 17.99 0.19
CA HIS A 16 12.12 17.02 0.78
C HIS A 16 11.50 16.16 1.88
N ASP A 17 10.19 16.26 2.10
CA ASP A 17 9.47 15.38 3.02
C ASP A 17 9.16 14.05 2.35
N TRP A 18 10.04 13.10 2.55
CA TRP A 18 9.88 11.72 2.09
C TRP A 18 9.11 10.84 3.10
N SER A 19 8.61 11.40 4.22
CA SER A 19 7.96 10.60 5.26
C SER A 19 6.83 9.72 4.71
N PRO A 20 6.78 8.43 5.09
CA PRO A 20 7.55 7.76 6.15
C PRO A 20 8.95 7.26 5.74
N TYR A 21 9.33 7.44 4.48
CA TYR A 21 10.64 7.06 3.97
C TYR A 21 11.72 8.03 4.45
N ARG A 22 12.93 7.52 4.65
CA ARG A 22 14.11 8.31 5.05
C ARG A 22 14.62 9.20 3.92
N ASN A 23 14.48 8.75 2.68
CA ASN A 23 14.95 9.45 1.48
C ASN A 23 14.22 8.97 0.22
N ASP A 24 14.59 9.56 -0.91
CA ASP A 24 14.12 9.23 -2.26
C ASP A 24 14.47 7.80 -2.68
N ILE A 25 15.62 7.28 -2.28
CA ILE A 25 16.08 5.92 -2.61
C ILE A 25 15.18 4.86 -1.96
N GLU A 26 14.79 5.04 -0.70
CA GLU A 26 13.83 4.17 -0.03
C GLU A 26 12.47 4.19 -0.73
N PHE A 27 11.96 5.38 -1.06
CA PHE A 27 10.70 5.52 -1.77
C PHE A 27 10.74 4.80 -3.13
N ALA A 28 11.79 5.05 -3.92
CA ALA A 28 11.97 4.42 -5.23
C ALA A 28 12.11 2.90 -5.13
N THR A 29 12.81 2.41 -4.10
CA THR A 29 12.96 0.97 -3.85
C THR A 29 11.62 0.34 -3.51
N ALA A 30 10.85 0.95 -2.60
CA ALA A 30 9.51 0.47 -2.24
C ALA A 30 8.57 0.49 -3.45
N GLU A 31 8.58 1.57 -4.26
CA GLU A 31 7.76 1.64 -5.47
C GLU A 31 8.12 0.54 -6.47
N PHE A 32 9.41 0.32 -6.72
CA PHE A 32 9.86 -0.72 -7.64
C PHE A 32 9.48 -2.13 -7.15
N VAL A 33 9.78 -2.46 -5.89
CA VAL A 33 9.55 -3.78 -5.31
C VAL A 33 8.05 -4.09 -5.20
N PHE A 34 7.27 -3.15 -4.67
CA PHE A 34 5.87 -3.41 -4.31
C PHE A 34 4.89 -3.12 -5.46
N LYS A 35 5.02 -1.97 -6.13
CA LYS A 35 4.04 -1.49 -7.11
C LYS A 35 4.37 -1.91 -8.54
N GLN A 36 5.65 -1.95 -8.91
CA GLN A 36 6.05 -2.22 -10.30
C GLN A 36 6.35 -3.71 -10.54
N SER A 37 7.13 -4.34 -9.66
CA SER A 37 7.61 -5.71 -9.86
C SER A 37 6.83 -6.78 -9.09
N HIS A 38 6.03 -6.39 -8.10
CA HIS A 38 5.30 -7.31 -7.20
C HIS A 38 6.20 -8.44 -6.67
N MET A 39 7.40 -8.07 -6.24
CA MET A 39 8.46 -9.00 -5.89
C MET A 39 8.11 -9.81 -4.64
N SER A 40 8.37 -11.13 -4.68
CA SER A 40 8.16 -11.99 -3.49
C SER A 40 9.10 -11.58 -2.35
N ASN A 41 8.67 -11.77 -1.09
CA ASN A 41 9.50 -11.46 0.10
C ASN A 41 10.91 -12.03 0.02
N LYS A 42 11.05 -13.28 -0.43
CA LYS A 42 12.36 -13.94 -0.57
C LYS A 42 13.26 -13.26 -1.62
N ALA A 43 12.67 -12.78 -2.71
CA ALA A 43 13.41 -12.06 -3.74
C ALA A 43 13.76 -10.64 -3.27
N THR A 44 12.87 -10.00 -2.51
CA THR A 44 13.14 -8.72 -1.84
C THR A 44 14.30 -8.82 -0.85
N ASP A 45 14.30 -9.84 0.02
CA ASP A 45 15.41 -10.08 0.95
C ASP A 45 16.73 -10.30 0.19
N LEU A 46 16.71 -11.11 -0.86
CA LEU A 46 17.89 -11.33 -1.70
C LEU A 46 18.41 -10.03 -2.33
N LEU A 47 17.52 -9.16 -2.82
CA LEU A 47 17.90 -7.86 -3.38
C LEU A 47 18.56 -6.99 -2.31
N LEU A 48 17.97 -6.89 -1.13
CA LEU A 48 18.48 -6.06 -0.03
C LEU A 48 19.82 -6.60 0.51
N ASP A 49 19.99 -7.92 0.61
CA ASP A 49 21.25 -8.57 0.98
C ASP A 49 22.36 -8.27 -0.05
N LEU A 50 22.03 -8.35 -1.35
CA LEU A 50 22.97 -8.01 -2.42
C LEU A 50 23.39 -6.54 -2.36
N MET A 51 22.44 -5.64 -2.12
CA MET A 51 22.73 -4.22 -1.93
C MET A 51 23.62 -3.99 -0.70
N ALA A 52 23.31 -4.61 0.44
CA ALA A 52 24.11 -4.52 1.65
C ALA A 52 25.56 -4.99 1.41
N ALA A 53 25.74 -6.10 0.69
CA ALA A 53 27.07 -6.59 0.34
C ALA A 53 27.87 -5.61 -0.54
N GLN A 54 27.21 -4.89 -1.45
CA GLN A 54 27.86 -3.87 -2.28
C GLN A 54 28.16 -2.57 -1.51
N LEU A 55 27.34 -2.22 -0.53
CA LEU A 55 27.45 -0.98 0.25
C LEU A 55 28.40 -1.09 1.44
N LEU A 56 28.67 -2.31 1.93
CA LEU A 56 29.54 -2.55 3.09
C LEU A 56 30.93 -1.91 2.95
N LYS A 57 31.51 -1.89 1.73
CA LYS A 57 32.82 -1.25 1.46
C LYS A 57 32.82 0.27 1.61
N HIS A 58 31.64 0.88 1.68
CA HIS A 58 31.42 2.31 1.81
C HIS A 58 30.89 2.71 3.19
N ASP A 59 30.83 1.77 4.15
CA ASP A 59 30.20 1.97 5.48
C ASP A 59 28.75 2.46 5.36
N ASP A 60 28.05 1.98 4.33
CA ASP A 60 26.69 2.36 4.01
C ASP A 60 25.73 1.16 4.08
N HIS A 61 24.43 1.41 4.04
CA HIS A 61 23.39 0.42 4.34
C HIS A 61 22.32 0.36 3.24
N PRO A 62 21.69 -0.80 3.02
CA PRO A 62 20.59 -0.91 2.08
C PRO A 62 19.40 0.00 2.50
N PRO A 63 18.51 0.33 1.55
CA PRO A 63 17.33 1.15 1.83
C PRO A 63 16.43 0.53 2.89
N PHE A 64 16.32 -0.79 2.96
CA PHE A 64 15.57 -1.48 4.01
C PHE A 64 16.41 -2.62 4.58
N ALA A 65 16.18 -2.98 5.84
CA ALA A 65 16.87 -4.11 6.46
C ALA A 65 16.44 -5.45 5.85
N ASP A 66 15.14 -5.62 5.60
CA ASP A 66 14.52 -6.80 5.00
C ASP A 66 13.13 -6.44 4.43
N HIS A 67 12.39 -7.42 3.90
CA HIS A 67 11.02 -7.22 3.43
C HIS A 67 10.04 -6.75 4.52
N LYS A 68 10.28 -7.05 5.81
CA LYS A 68 9.38 -6.65 6.90
C LYS A 68 9.54 -5.17 7.22
N ASP A 69 10.78 -4.69 7.21
CA ASP A 69 11.08 -3.26 7.34
C ASP A 69 10.44 -2.47 6.20
N LEU A 70 10.61 -2.95 4.95
CA LEU A 70 9.94 -2.38 3.78
C LEU A 70 8.42 -2.35 3.93
N HIS A 71 7.78 -3.47 4.30
CA HIS A 71 6.32 -3.51 4.46
C HIS A 71 5.84 -2.61 5.59
N LYS A 72 6.58 -2.54 6.71
CA LYS A 72 6.25 -1.64 7.81
C LYS A 72 6.25 -0.18 7.37
N VAL A 73 7.20 0.24 6.54
CA VAL A 73 7.24 1.61 6.01
C VAL A 73 6.10 1.84 5.01
N ILE A 74 5.80 0.87 4.14
CA ILE A 74 4.64 0.94 3.23
C ILE A 74 3.33 1.07 4.01
N ASP A 75 3.13 0.28 5.06
CA ASP A 75 1.92 0.33 5.90
C ASP A 75 1.82 1.64 6.70
N ALA A 76 2.96 2.24 7.03
CA ALA A 76 3.03 3.56 7.66
C ALA A 76 2.81 4.71 6.68
N THR A 77 2.84 4.46 5.36
CA THR A 77 2.60 5.48 4.35
C THR A 77 1.17 5.97 4.50
N GLN A 78 1.02 7.20 4.99
CA GLN A 78 -0.27 7.86 5.05
C GLN A 78 -0.81 7.98 3.62
N LEU A 79 -1.81 7.17 3.28
CA LEU A 79 -2.65 7.45 2.11
C LEU A 79 -3.23 8.84 2.32
N GLY A 80 -2.74 9.81 1.55
CA GLY A 80 -3.17 11.20 1.69
C GLY A 80 -4.66 11.31 1.40
N ASN A 81 -5.50 11.38 2.44
CA ASN A 81 -6.93 11.64 2.39
C ASN A 81 -7.73 10.96 1.24
N VAL A 82 -7.26 9.83 0.72
CA VAL A 82 -8.04 9.02 -0.22
C VAL A 82 -9.02 8.26 0.64
N THR A 83 -10.26 8.76 0.72
CA THR A 83 -11.35 8.03 1.33
C THR A 83 -11.55 6.78 0.49
N TRP A 84 -11.14 5.61 1.01
CA TRP A 84 -11.58 4.33 0.48
C TRP A 84 -13.09 4.41 0.28
N GLN A 85 -13.54 4.20 -0.95
CA GLN A 85 -14.95 4.19 -1.26
C GLN A 85 -15.43 2.76 -1.10
N CYS A 86 -16.51 2.58 -0.35
CA CYS A 86 -17.19 1.29 -0.27
C CYS A 86 -18.41 1.36 -1.18
N LEU A 87 -18.47 0.46 -2.17
CA LEU A 87 -19.67 0.20 -2.94
C LEU A 87 -20.31 -1.10 -2.42
N SER A 88 -21.58 -1.01 -2.08
CA SER A 88 -22.40 -2.17 -1.78
C SER A 88 -22.99 -2.71 -3.08
N ILE A 89 -22.72 -3.98 -3.41
CA ILE A 89 -23.24 -4.64 -4.62
C ILE A 89 -24.14 -5.82 -4.23
N GLN A 90 -25.28 -5.90 -4.90
CA GLN A 90 -26.18 -7.05 -4.84
C GLN A 90 -26.50 -7.51 -6.27
N TYR A 91 -26.69 -8.81 -6.46
CA TYR A 91 -27.07 -9.35 -7.76
C TYR A 91 -28.49 -8.90 -8.16
N THR A 92 -28.63 -8.20 -9.29
CA THR A 92 -29.91 -7.71 -9.83
C THR A 92 -30.31 -8.38 -11.15
N GLY A 93 -29.62 -9.44 -11.56
CA GLY A 93 -29.88 -10.16 -12.82
C GLY A 93 -31.03 -11.16 -12.75
N GLU A 94 -31.29 -11.86 -13.87
CA GLU A 94 -32.31 -12.91 -13.94
C GLU A 94 -32.01 -14.05 -12.96
N ARG A 95 -33.02 -14.37 -12.14
CA ARG A 95 -32.92 -15.39 -11.11
C ARG A 95 -33.57 -16.70 -11.58
N PRO A 96 -32.98 -17.87 -11.28
CA PRO A 96 -33.65 -19.15 -11.47
C PRO A 96 -34.97 -19.21 -10.69
N GLU A 97 -36.03 -19.76 -11.30
CA GLU A 97 -37.33 -19.96 -10.63
C GLU A 97 -37.24 -20.91 -9.41
N HIS A 98 -36.27 -21.83 -9.44
CA HIS A 98 -35.99 -22.79 -8.38
C HIS A 98 -34.49 -22.86 -8.08
N ASP A 99 -34.13 -23.09 -6.82
CA ASP A 99 -32.76 -23.30 -6.33
C ASP A 99 -31.78 -22.14 -6.61
N ALA A 100 -32.22 -20.90 -6.38
CA ALA A 100 -31.33 -19.74 -6.43
C ALA A 100 -30.17 -19.91 -5.42
N PRO A 101 -28.90 -19.77 -5.86
CA PRO A 101 -27.75 -19.88 -4.98
C PRO A 101 -27.73 -18.77 -3.90
N PRO A 102 -27.29 -19.07 -2.65
CA PRO A 102 -27.27 -18.10 -1.56
C PRO A 102 -26.44 -16.84 -1.79
N TRP A 103 -25.53 -16.82 -2.78
CA TRP A 103 -24.75 -15.64 -3.13
C TRP A 103 -25.59 -14.58 -3.86
N MET A 104 -26.68 -14.96 -4.54
CA MET A 104 -27.56 -14.03 -5.27
C MET A 104 -28.45 -13.19 -4.32
N ASP A 105 -28.58 -13.60 -3.06
CA ASP A 105 -29.32 -12.88 -2.02
C ASP A 105 -28.41 -12.08 -1.09
N ARG A 106 -27.10 -12.18 -1.26
CA ARG A 106 -26.12 -11.49 -0.41
C ARG A 106 -25.72 -10.15 -1.01
N GLU A 107 -25.52 -9.22 -0.10
CA GLU A 107 -24.91 -7.93 -0.35
C GLU A 107 -23.42 -8.04 -0.06
N TYR A 108 -22.58 -7.51 -0.96
CA TYR A 108 -21.13 -7.57 -0.86
C TYR A 108 -20.57 -6.15 -0.85
N GLU A 109 -19.70 -5.88 0.11
CA GLU A 109 -18.95 -4.64 0.19
C GLU A 109 -17.67 -4.75 -0.65
N VAL A 110 -17.50 -3.82 -1.59
CA VAL A 110 -16.28 -3.69 -2.39
C VAL A 110 -15.61 -2.37 -2.03
N TRP A 111 -14.36 -2.45 -1.57
CA TRP A 111 -13.54 -1.30 -1.19
C TRP A 111 -12.57 -0.96 -2.34
N TYR A 112 -12.51 0.31 -2.76
CA TYR A 112 -11.64 0.80 -3.84
C TYR A 112 -11.14 2.24 -3.61
#